data_AF-A0A3A4B584-F1
#
_entry.id   AF-A0A3A4B584-F1
#
_cell.length_a   1.000
_cell.length_b   1.000
_cell.length_c   1.000
_cell.angle_alpha   90.00
_cell.angle_beta   90.00
_cell.angle_gamma   90.00
#
_symmetry.space_group_name_H-M   'P 1'
#
loop_
_entity.id
_entity.type
_entity.pdbx_description
1 polymer ?
#
loop_
_entity_poly.entity_id
_entity_poly.type
_entity_poly.pdbx_seq_one_letter_code
_entity_poly.pdbx_strand_id
1 'polypeptide(L)'
;MVAPGTRADQGASGAPARAEASRAGGNPVPGIGRRRSTGAWPRGAGRGGTWTKATRTGAARPAEGPATRAAPGAPPGGRPRGVGASRTGGAGTAGTAGTAGPGRAPRGIALGGLRRGAIAAENPDASLERGMRRHRIFVVLMSVLITLAAAAAVSAGGGLLHETGPRPLTAAEQEQYVRDEIARRWHAWPVGKVFPDDVEYLGLARVRQKAKRVGIAPETSCANGLDRQASEPLVANGCLRLLRATYVDQTATFMITVGVAVLQDEPARQRAAERLPVDDRVGVLPVGFPRTVTEGFGVAQRQRTGWVSTGPYIVFSTAGYTDGRTREAVPPEQSTHSELWPTAQTIAGRIARLLGDPPPVPRCTRGDTC
;
A
#
# COMPACT_ATOMS: atom_id res chain seq x y z
N MET A 1 -28.94 -11.53 91.13
CA MET A 1 -28.10 -12.04 92.23
C MET A 1 -27.96 -13.53 91.95
N VAL A 2 -26.84 -14.06 91.47
CA VAL A 2 -25.50 -14.15 92.07
C VAL A 2 -24.46 -14.23 90.94
N ALA A 3 -23.31 -13.59 91.11
CA ALA A 3 -22.12 -13.64 90.26
C ALA A 3 -21.04 -14.59 90.89
N PRO A 4 -19.76 -14.57 90.47
CA PRO A 4 -19.15 -15.12 89.26
C PRO A 4 -18.14 -16.24 89.59
N GLY A 5 -17.57 -16.91 88.58
CA GLY A 5 -16.51 -17.91 88.76
C GLY A 5 -15.70 -18.19 87.49
N THR A 6 -14.38 -18.23 87.63
CA THR A 6 -13.32 -18.08 86.62
C THR A 6 -12.75 -19.39 86.05
N ARG A 7 -12.18 -19.28 84.82
CA ARG A 7 -10.84 -19.76 84.35
C ARG A 7 -10.71 -20.99 83.42
N ALA A 8 -9.90 -20.75 82.37
CA ALA A 8 -9.07 -21.64 81.50
C ALA A 8 -9.84 -22.53 80.49
N ASP A 9 -9.54 -22.54 79.18
CA ASP A 9 -8.28 -23.00 78.59
C ASP A 9 -8.15 -22.69 77.06
N GLN A 10 -6.90 -22.46 76.65
CA GLN A 10 -6.18 -22.86 75.41
C GLN A 10 -6.79 -22.71 73.99
N GLY A 11 -6.03 -22.05 73.09
CA GLY A 11 -6.28 -22.03 71.63
C GLY A 11 -5.24 -21.26 70.80
N ALA A 12 -4.04 -21.83 70.67
CA ALA A 12 -3.04 -21.75 69.57
C ALA A 12 -2.92 -20.49 68.67
N SER A 13 -1.73 -19.89 68.67
CA SER A 13 -1.12 -19.24 67.49
C SER A 13 0.39 -19.48 67.50
N GLY A 14 0.85 -20.34 66.59
CA GLY A 14 2.25 -20.67 66.40
C GLY A 14 2.89 -19.81 65.29
N ALA A 15 4.08 -19.29 65.56
CA ALA A 15 5.12 -19.07 64.56
C ALA A 15 5.89 -20.41 64.38
N PRO A 16 6.67 -20.67 63.30
CA PRO A 16 7.95 -19.95 63.10
C PRO A 16 8.51 -19.80 61.65
N ALA A 17 9.43 -18.84 61.52
CA ALA A 17 10.74 -18.85 60.84
C ALA A 17 10.96 -19.17 59.33
N ARG A 18 11.63 -18.19 58.68
CA ARG A 18 12.82 -18.22 57.80
C ARG A 18 12.86 -19.05 56.50
N ALA A 19 13.08 -18.35 55.39
CA ALA A 19 14.12 -18.62 54.36
C ALA A 19 14.31 -17.34 53.51
N GLU A 20 15.44 -16.63 53.58
CA GLU A 20 16.67 -16.82 52.78
C GLU A 20 16.60 -16.14 51.39
N ALA A 21 17.15 -14.92 51.31
CA ALA A 21 17.32 -14.17 50.07
C ALA A 21 18.82 -14.09 49.74
N SER A 22 19.21 -14.77 48.65
CA SER A 22 20.57 -14.81 48.13
C SER A 22 20.67 -14.14 46.76
N ARG A 23 21.29 -12.94 46.79
CA ARG A 23 22.33 -12.35 45.92
C ARG A 23 22.29 -12.47 44.37
N ALA A 24 22.69 -11.32 43.79
CA ALA A 24 23.62 -11.08 42.67
C ALA A 24 22.97 -10.58 41.37
N GLY A 25 23.42 -9.51 40.70
CA GLY A 25 24.57 -8.63 40.92
C GLY A 25 24.40 -7.40 40.03
N GLY A 26 24.75 -6.22 40.56
CA GLY A 26 24.90 -4.98 39.80
C GLY A 26 26.37 -4.66 39.62
N ASN A 27 26.70 -4.02 38.49
CA ASN A 27 27.84 -3.12 38.26
C ASN A 27 27.95 -2.77 36.75
N PRO A 28 28.67 -1.72 36.33
CA PRO A 28 28.80 -0.39 36.94
C PRO A 28 28.73 0.76 35.89
N VAL A 29 28.57 1.98 36.40
CA VAL A 29 28.84 3.25 35.68
C VAL A 29 30.35 3.54 35.72
N PRO A 30 31.01 3.93 34.61
CA PRO A 30 32.33 4.51 34.68
C PRO A 30 32.23 6.05 34.72
N GLY A 31 32.54 6.61 35.88
CA GLY A 31 33.08 7.96 35.98
C GLY A 31 34.55 7.85 36.41
N ILE A 32 35.42 8.69 35.84
CA ILE A 32 36.59 9.33 36.47
C ILE A 32 37.19 10.27 35.41
N GLY A 33 37.54 11.50 35.83
CA GLY A 33 38.42 12.35 35.01
C GLY A 33 38.43 13.85 35.29
N ARG A 34 38.31 14.32 36.55
CA ARG A 34 38.68 15.71 36.87
C ARG A 34 40.20 15.86 36.77
N ARG A 35 40.69 16.59 35.76
CA ARG A 35 42.00 17.24 35.82
C ARG A 35 41.80 18.73 36.08
N ARG A 36 42.38 19.19 37.20
CA ARG A 36 42.67 20.61 37.44
C ARG A 36 43.88 20.97 36.58
N SER A 37 43.78 22.04 35.82
CA SER A 37 44.94 22.79 35.34
C SER A 37 44.66 24.28 35.54
N THR A 38 45.41 24.83 36.48
CA THR A 38 45.67 26.25 36.68
C THR A 38 46.28 26.88 35.43
N GLY A 39 45.83 28.07 35.06
CA GLY A 39 46.46 28.89 34.01
C GLY A 39 45.70 30.21 33.83
N ALA A 40 46.33 31.31 34.20
CA ALA A 40 45.81 32.68 34.19
C ALA A 40 45.97 33.37 32.80
N TRP A 41 45.02 34.29 32.51
CA TRP A 41 45.00 35.56 31.72
C TRP A 41 46.18 35.95 30.79
N PRO A 42 45.96 36.71 29.68
CA PRO A 42 45.23 38.01 29.61
C PRO A 42 44.28 38.19 28.39
N ARG A 43 43.19 38.97 28.47
CA ARG A 43 43.02 40.43 28.25
C ARG A 43 43.68 41.02 26.98
N GLY A 44 42.84 41.35 26.00
CA GLY A 44 43.02 42.33 24.91
C GLY A 44 41.75 42.33 24.03
N ALA A 45 40.81 43.27 24.13
CA ALA A 45 40.81 44.66 23.65
C ALA A 45 40.68 44.81 22.11
N GLY A 46 39.62 45.51 21.67
CA GLY A 46 39.51 46.16 20.34
C GLY A 46 38.40 45.56 19.46
N ARG A 47 37.20 46.13 19.43
CA ARG A 47 36.74 47.27 18.60
C ARG A 47 36.49 46.93 17.12
N GLY A 48 35.25 47.21 16.69
CA GLY A 48 34.96 47.69 15.33
C GLY A 48 34.34 46.67 14.38
N GLY A 49 33.01 46.70 14.26
CA GLY A 49 32.28 45.96 13.22
C GLY A 49 30.91 46.61 13.03
N THR A 50 30.88 47.63 12.20
CA THR A 50 29.75 48.52 11.91
C THR A 50 28.56 47.79 11.32
N TRP A 51 27.39 48.14 11.85
CA TRP A 51 26.07 47.94 11.26
C TRP A 51 26.01 48.59 9.88
N THR A 52 25.60 47.82 8.85
CA THR A 52 24.98 48.41 7.66
C THR A 52 23.56 47.88 7.51
N LYS A 53 22.67 48.85 7.43
CA LYS A 53 21.22 48.80 7.39
C LYS A 53 20.85 48.74 5.92
N ALA A 54 20.39 47.59 5.41
CA ALA A 54 19.78 47.53 4.08
C ALA A 54 18.30 47.90 4.21
N THR A 55 17.98 49.08 3.72
CA THR A 55 16.66 49.70 3.68
C THR A 55 15.73 48.98 2.71
N ARG A 56 14.49 48.78 3.18
CA ARG A 56 13.31 48.43 2.41
C ARG A 56 12.75 49.69 1.74
N THR A 57 12.40 49.61 0.46
CA THR A 57 11.46 50.46 -0.32
C THR A 57 11.43 49.84 -1.73
N GLY A 58 10.33 49.61 -2.43
CA GLY A 58 8.90 49.86 -2.26
C GLY A 58 8.23 49.72 -3.64
N ALA A 59 6.94 49.38 -3.63
CA ALA A 59 5.93 49.59 -4.70
C ALA A 59 6.10 48.85 -6.06
N ALA A 60 5.26 47.87 -6.39
CA ALA A 60 3.86 47.96 -6.85
C ALA A 60 3.70 48.10 -8.38
N ARG A 61 3.06 47.11 -9.03
CA ARG A 61 1.79 47.30 -9.77
C ARG A 61 1.19 45.96 -10.26
N PRO A 62 -0.14 45.90 -10.41
CA PRO A 62 -0.89 44.70 -10.79
C PRO A 62 -1.15 44.64 -12.30
N ALA A 63 -1.47 43.45 -12.81
CA ALA A 63 -2.14 43.28 -14.09
C ALA A 63 -3.39 42.42 -13.89
N GLU A 64 -4.55 43.07 -14.07
CA GLU A 64 -5.85 42.45 -14.33
C GLU A 64 -5.87 41.85 -15.74
N GLY A 65 -6.68 40.81 -15.95
CA GLY A 65 -7.04 40.33 -17.29
C GLY A 65 -7.59 38.90 -17.32
N PRO A 66 -8.89 38.68 -17.65
CA PRO A 66 -9.59 37.43 -17.39
C PRO A 66 -9.55 36.46 -18.58
N ALA A 67 -9.69 35.16 -18.32
CA ALA A 67 -10.09 34.19 -19.34
C ALA A 67 -11.09 33.17 -18.76
N THR A 68 -12.22 33.13 -19.43
CA THR A 68 -13.47 32.41 -19.20
C THR A 68 -13.40 30.91 -19.48
N ARG A 69 -14.25 30.17 -18.75
CA ARG A 69 -14.90 28.87 -19.06
C ARG A 69 -14.68 28.29 -20.47
N ALA A 70 -14.36 27.00 -20.53
CA ALA A 70 -15.01 26.04 -21.43
C ALA A 70 -14.68 24.57 -21.07
N ALA A 71 -15.70 23.83 -20.62
CA ALA A 71 -15.95 22.41 -20.90
C ALA A 71 -17.49 22.34 -21.09
N PRO A 72 -18.06 21.53 -22.02
CA PRO A 72 -17.78 20.10 -22.16
C PRO A 72 -17.74 19.57 -23.62
N GLY A 73 -17.24 18.35 -23.80
CA GLY A 73 -17.36 17.65 -25.08
C GLY A 73 -16.87 16.20 -25.04
N ALA A 74 -17.81 15.27 -25.03
CA ALA A 74 -17.65 13.86 -25.41
C ALA A 74 -18.84 13.50 -26.33
N PRO A 75 -18.84 12.36 -27.03
CA PRO A 75 -17.84 11.77 -27.92
C PRO A 75 -18.40 11.73 -29.37
N PRO A 76 -17.76 11.01 -30.33
CA PRO A 76 -18.62 10.18 -31.18
C PRO A 76 -18.11 8.75 -31.34
N GLY A 77 -19.08 7.83 -31.36
CA GLY A 77 -18.88 6.44 -31.71
C GLY A 77 -18.86 6.19 -33.22
N GLY A 78 -18.16 5.13 -33.61
CA GLY A 78 -18.24 4.50 -34.92
C GLY A 78 -18.06 2.99 -34.75
N ARG A 79 -19.13 2.23 -35.04
CA ARG A 79 -19.21 0.76 -35.01
C ARG A 79 -18.79 0.14 -36.36
N PRO A 80 -18.62 -1.20 -36.45
CA PRO A 80 -17.69 -1.85 -37.38
C PRO A 80 -18.34 -2.45 -38.64
N ARG A 81 -17.50 -2.67 -39.66
CA ARG A 81 -17.64 -3.60 -40.80
C ARG A 81 -16.19 -4.01 -41.16
N GLY A 82 -15.82 -5.21 -41.57
CA GLY A 82 -16.48 -6.47 -41.86
C GLY A 82 -15.41 -7.42 -42.41
N VAL A 83 -15.51 -8.69 -42.01
CA VAL A 83 -15.08 -9.95 -42.66
C VAL A 83 -14.07 -9.89 -43.81
N GLY A 84 -12.92 -10.55 -43.61
CA GLY A 84 -11.99 -10.96 -44.66
C GLY A 84 -11.08 -12.09 -44.17
N ALA A 85 -11.52 -13.33 -44.39
CA ALA A 85 -10.74 -14.54 -44.12
C ALA A 85 -9.69 -14.77 -45.22
N SER A 86 -8.47 -15.15 -44.86
CA SER A 86 -7.55 -15.93 -45.73
C SER A 86 -6.38 -16.51 -44.93
N ARG A 87 -6.48 -17.83 -44.69
CA ARG A 87 -5.44 -18.87 -44.61
C ARG A 87 -4.04 -18.51 -44.11
N THR A 88 -3.71 -19.09 -42.96
CA THR A 88 -2.37 -19.48 -42.53
C THR A 88 -2.05 -20.90 -42.96
N GLY A 89 -0.87 -21.10 -43.54
CA GLY A 89 -0.15 -22.38 -43.67
C GLY A 89 1.24 -21.99 -44.18
N GLY A 90 2.37 -22.42 -43.65
CA GLY A 90 2.72 -23.53 -42.77
C GLY A 90 4.15 -23.86 -43.21
N ALA A 91 5.14 -23.61 -42.35
CA ALA A 91 6.56 -23.69 -42.67
C ALA A 91 7.11 -25.13 -42.55
N GLY A 92 8.04 -25.49 -43.45
CA GLY A 92 9.25 -26.32 -43.23
C GLY A 92 9.11 -27.78 -42.76
N THR A 93 9.98 -28.75 -43.05
CA THR A 93 11.35 -28.82 -43.61
C THR A 93 11.75 -30.30 -43.80
N ALA A 94 12.77 -30.54 -44.65
CA ALA A 94 13.75 -31.66 -44.69
C ALA A 94 13.24 -33.07 -45.04
N GLY A 95 13.79 -33.79 -46.04
CA GLY A 95 15.15 -34.38 -46.17
C GLY A 95 14.93 -35.92 -46.32
N THR A 96 15.59 -36.75 -47.12
CA THR A 96 16.98 -36.89 -47.58
C THR A 96 17.09 -38.10 -48.53
N ALA A 97 18.09 -38.07 -49.44
CA ALA A 97 18.95 -39.17 -49.96
C ALA A 97 18.32 -40.43 -50.61
N GLY A 98 18.58 -40.72 -51.89
CA GLY A 98 19.74 -41.50 -52.41
C GLY A 98 19.16 -42.66 -53.26
N THR A 99 19.74 -43.30 -54.29
CA THR A 99 21.10 -43.49 -54.80
C THR A 99 20.97 -44.25 -56.15
N ALA A 100 21.95 -44.10 -57.07
CA ALA A 100 22.29 -44.99 -58.21
C ALA A 100 21.25 -45.15 -59.36
N GLY A 101 21.55 -45.28 -60.65
CA GLY A 101 22.75 -45.43 -61.48
C GLY A 101 22.24 -45.67 -62.94
N PRO A 102 23.05 -45.51 -64.00
CA PRO A 102 22.53 -45.29 -65.36
C PRO A 102 22.54 -46.54 -66.27
N GLY A 103 21.64 -46.51 -67.27
CA GLY A 103 21.88 -47.08 -68.61
C GLY A 103 21.24 -48.44 -68.94
N ARG A 104 20.30 -48.47 -69.92
CA ARG A 104 20.42 -49.25 -71.19
C ARG A 104 19.25 -48.93 -72.14
N ALA A 105 19.58 -49.01 -73.43
CA ALA A 105 18.89 -48.50 -74.63
C ALA A 105 17.54 -49.18 -75.01
N PRO A 106 16.80 -48.65 -76.01
CA PRO A 106 15.40 -48.97 -76.30
C PRO A 106 15.22 -50.06 -77.37
N ARG A 107 14.22 -50.93 -77.20
CA ARG A 107 13.64 -51.84 -78.23
C ARG A 107 12.26 -52.24 -77.71
N GLY A 108 11.20 -52.39 -78.48
CA GLY A 108 10.97 -52.40 -79.92
C GLY A 108 9.47 -52.69 -80.11
N ILE A 109 8.97 -52.36 -81.29
CA ILE A 109 7.58 -52.52 -81.73
C ILE A 109 7.16 -54.00 -81.68
N ALA A 110 5.92 -54.27 -81.27
CA ALA A 110 5.20 -55.46 -81.69
C ALA A 110 3.69 -55.17 -81.79
N LEU A 111 3.18 -55.22 -83.02
CA LEU A 111 1.76 -55.31 -83.35
C LEU A 111 1.15 -56.57 -82.74
N GLY A 112 -0.10 -56.48 -82.29
CA GLY A 112 -0.90 -57.68 -82.07
C GLY A 112 -2.26 -57.44 -81.42
N GLY A 113 -3.32 -57.67 -82.19
CA GLY A 113 -4.52 -58.30 -81.65
C GLY A 113 -5.72 -57.40 -81.37
N LEU A 114 -6.54 -57.24 -82.40
CA LEU A 114 -7.98 -57.00 -82.25
C LEU A 114 -8.58 -58.02 -81.27
N ARG A 115 -9.10 -57.54 -80.13
CA ARG A 115 -10.14 -58.24 -79.38
C ARG A 115 -11.30 -57.29 -79.11
N ARG A 116 -12.40 -57.53 -79.82
CA ARG A 116 -13.73 -57.05 -79.45
C ARG A 116 -14.05 -57.64 -78.07
N GLY A 117 -14.14 -56.78 -77.06
CA GLY A 117 -14.73 -57.08 -75.76
C GLY A 117 -15.78 -56.02 -75.51
N ALA A 118 -17.02 -56.47 -75.31
CA ALA A 118 -18.22 -55.66 -75.24
C ALA A 118 -18.10 -54.49 -74.27
N ILE A 119 -18.54 -53.31 -74.73
CA ILE A 119 -18.96 -52.21 -73.86
C ILE A 119 -20.11 -52.74 -73.02
N ALA A 120 -19.82 -53.14 -71.79
CA ALA A 120 -20.84 -53.38 -70.79
C ALA A 120 -21.54 -52.03 -70.55
N ALA A 121 -22.82 -51.96 -70.92
CA ALA A 121 -23.69 -50.89 -70.49
C ALA A 121 -23.72 -50.91 -68.96
N GLU A 122 -22.96 -50.01 -68.34
CA GLU A 122 -23.01 -49.79 -66.91
C GLU A 122 -24.39 -49.19 -66.62
N ASN A 123 -25.26 -49.98 -65.98
CA ASN A 123 -26.55 -49.49 -65.47
C ASN A 123 -26.31 -48.24 -64.62
N PRO A 124 -26.72 -47.03 -65.05
CA PRO A 124 -26.49 -45.79 -64.28
C PRO A 124 -27.25 -45.80 -62.94
N ASP A 125 -28.26 -46.65 -62.80
CA ASP A 125 -29.05 -46.77 -61.57
C ASP A 125 -28.30 -47.53 -60.46
N ALA A 126 -27.43 -48.49 -60.81
CA ALA A 126 -26.68 -49.30 -59.83
C ALA A 126 -25.45 -48.58 -59.26
N SER A 127 -24.99 -47.50 -59.88
CA SER A 127 -23.93 -46.62 -59.39
C SER A 127 -24.51 -45.49 -58.53
N LEU A 128 -25.71 -44.99 -58.84
CA LEU A 128 -26.46 -44.01 -58.03
C LEU A 128 -26.88 -44.57 -56.65
N GLU A 129 -27.39 -45.80 -56.58
CA GLU A 129 -27.77 -46.41 -55.29
C GLU A 129 -26.56 -46.67 -54.36
N ARG A 130 -25.41 -47.04 -54.93
CA ARG A 130 -24.14 -47.20 -54.18
C ARG A 130 -23.62 -45.87 -53.66
N GLY A 131 -23.81 -44.78 -54.41
CA GLY A 131 -23.50 -43.41 -53.98
C GLY A 131 -24.36 -42.97 -52.80
N MET A 132 -25.67 -43.22 -52.85
CA MET A 132 -26.59 -42.88 -51.77
C MET A 132 -26.31 -43.67 -50.48
N ARG A 133 -25.95 -44.96 -50.59
CA ARG A 133 -25.62 -45.79 -49.41
C ARG A 133 -24.32 -45.33 -48.75
N ARG A 134 -23.30 -44.97 -49.53
CA ARG A 134 -22.06 -44.35 -49.00
C ARG A 134 -22.29 -42.96 -48.41
N HIS A 135 -23.15 -42.15 -49.03
CA HIS A 135 -23.51 -40.83 -48.49
C HIS A 135 -24.27 -40.95 -47.17
N ARG A 136 -25.21 -41.90 -47.05
CA ARG A 136 -25.91 -42.18 -45.79
C ARG A 136 -24.94 -42.64 -44.70
N ILE A 137 -24.02 -43.55 -45.01
CA ILE A 137 -22.99 -44.01 -44.07
C ILE A 137 -22.08 -42.85 -43.64
N PHE A 138 -21.67 -42.00 -44.58
CA PHE A 138 -20.85 -40.82 -44.30
C PHE A 138 -21.55 -39.81 -43.39
N VAL A 139 -22.85 -39.55 -43.61
CA VAL A 139 -23.66 -38.65 -42.77
C VAL A 139 -23.85 -39.23 -41.38
N VAL A 140 -24.08 -40.54 -41.25
CA VAL A 140 -24.16 -41.20 -39.94
C VAL A 140 -22.83 -41.11 -39.20
N LEU A 141 -21.70 -41.41 -39.85
CA LEU A 141 -20.37 -41.27 -39.23
C LEU A 141 -20.06 -39.84 -38.82
N MET A 142 -20.40 -38.84 -39.65
CA MET A 142 -20.24 -37.42 -39.31
C MET A 142 -21.14 -37.02 -38.15
N SER A 143 -22.41 -37.47 -38.13
CA SER A 143 -23.32 -37.19 -37.01
C SER A 143 -22.80 -37.77 -35.70
N VAL A 144 -22.29 -39.01 -35.72
CA VAL A 144 -21.69 -39.68 -34.56
C VAL A 144 -20.45 -38.93 -34.08
N LEU A 145 -19.54 -38.55 -34.99
CA LEU A 145 -18.36 -37.75 -34.67
C LEU A 145 -18.70 -36.37 -34.08
N ILE A 146 -19.71 -35.68 -34.64
CA ILE A 146 -20.18 -34.39 -34.11
C ILE A 146 -20.79 -34.57 -32.73
N THR A 147 -21.59 -35.61 -32.49
CA THR A 147 -22.17 -35.86 -31.16
C THR A 147 -21.10 -36.21 -30.12
N LEU A 148 -20.08 -37.00 -30.50
CA LEU A 148 -18.94 -37.32 -29.63
C LEU A 148 -18.12 -36.07 -29.29
N ALA A 149 -17.85 -35.22 -30.28
CA ALA A 149 -17.12 -33.97 -30.09
C ALA A 149 -17.92 -32.99 -29.20
N ALA A 150 -19.24 -32.87 -29.41
CA ALA A 150 -20.11 -32.05 -28.58
C ALA A 150 -20.18 -32.57 -27.13
N ALA A 151 -20.31 -33.89 -26.95
CA ALA A 151 -20.31 -34.51 -25.62
C ALA A 151 -18.98 -34.30 -24.87
N ALA A 152 -17.84 -34.43 -25.56
CA ALA A 152 -16.53 -34.14 -25.00
C ALA A 152 -16.39 -32.66 -24.60
N ALA A 153 -16.88 -31.73 -25.42
CA ALA A 153 -16.85 -30.30 -25.12
C ALA A 153 -17.72 -29.94 -23.90
N VAL A 154 -18.91 -30.52 -23.76
CA VAL A 154 -19.78 -30.31 -22.59
C VAL A 154 -19.14 -30.88 -21.32
N SER A 155 -18.50 -32.04 -21.40
CA SER A 155 -17.83 -32.69 -20.26
C SER A 155 -16.63 -31.87 -19.78
N ALA A 156 -15.81 -31.35 -20.70
CA ALA A 156 -14.69 -30.49 -20.38
C ALA A 156 -15.13 -29.12 -19.81
N GLY A 157 -16.22 -28.55 -20.33
CA GLY A 157 -16.79 -27.30 -19.83
C GLY A 157 -17.41 -27.43 -18.43
N GLY A 158 -18.03 -28.58 -18.13
CA GLY A 158 -18.62 -28.86 -16.81
C GLY A 158 -17.58 -28.97 -15.69
N GLY A 159 -16.41 -29.57 -15.98
CA GLY A 159 -15.30 -29.67 -15.02
C GLY A 159 -14.75 -28.30 -14.59
N LEU A 160 -14.61 -27.38 -15.54
CA LEU A 160 -14.13 -26.01 -15.25
C LEU A 160 -15.11 -25.22 -14.36
N LEU A 161 -16.41 -25.42 -14.53
CA LEU A 161 -17.43 -24.74 -13.72
C LEU A 161 -17.51 -25.30 -12.30
N HIS A 162 -17.19 -26.57 -12.11
CA HIS A 162 -17.21 -27.22 -10.79
C HIS A 162 -15.97 -26.88 -9.94
N GLU A 163 -14.81 -26.66 -10.57
CA GLU A 163 -13.60 -26.18 -9.87
C GLU A 163 -13.59 -24.67 -9.59
N THR A 164 -14.34 -23.88 -10.37
CA THR A 164 -14.46 -22.42 -10.19
C THR A 164 -15.74 -22.00 -9.45
N GLY A 165 -16.42 -22.98 -8.83
CA GLY A 165 -17.59 -22.75 -8.00
C GLY A 165 -17.30 -21.79 -6.83
N PRO A 166 -18.32 -21.06 -6.35
CA PRO A 166 -18.18 -20.29 -5.12
C PRO A 166 -17.78 -21.25 -3.99
N ARG A 167 -16.70 -20.93 -3.28
CA ARG A 167 -16.25 -21.71 -2.12
C ARG A 167 -15.92 -20.79 -0.96
N PRO A 168 -15.93 -21.30 0.28
CA PRO A 168 -15.45 -20.53 1.43
C PRO A 168 -14.02 -20.04 1.22
N LEU A 169 -13.73 -18.80 1.64
CA LEU A 169 -12.35 -18.31 1.70
C LEU A 169 -11.59 -19.04 2.81
N THR A 170 -10.41 -19.54 2.47
CA THR A 170 -9.46 -20.05 3.47
C THR A 170 -8.95 -18.92 4.35
N ALA A 171 -8.47 -19.23 5.56
CA ALA A 171 -7.91 -18.21 6.46
C ALA A 171 -6.79 -17.38 5.81
N ALA A 172 -5.92 -18.02 5.01
CA ALA A 172 -4.84 -17.35 4.29
C ALA A 172 -5.38 -16.35 3.24
N GLU A 173 -6.45 -16.69 2.53
CA GLU A 173 -7.09 -15.78 1.57
C GLU A 173 -7.81 -14.63 2.26
N GLN A 174 -8.44 -14.87 3.40
CA GLN A 174 -9.05 -13.81 4.21
C GLN A 174 -8.00 -12.80 4.68
N GLU A 175 -6.86 -13.28 5.17
CA GLU A 175 -5.76 -12.40 5.57
C GLU A 175 -5.17 -11.63 4.39
N GLN A 176 -4.99 -12.27 3.23
CA GLN A 176 -4.56 -11.60 2.01
C GLN A 176 -5.55 -10.50 1.61
N TYR A 177 -6.84 -10.79 1.62
CA TYR A 177 -7.90 -9.81 1.33
C TYR A 177 -7.83 -8.61 2.28
N VAL A 178 -7.68 -8.84 3.59
CA VAL A 178 -7.51 -7.78 4.58
C VAL A 178 -6.28 -6.93 4.30
N ARG A 179 -5.12 -7.56 4.05
CA ARG A 179 -3.86 -6.85 3.75
C ARG A 179 -3.98 -6.00 2.49
N ASP A 180 -4.50 -6.59 1.41
CA ASP A 180 -4.65 -5.91 0.13
C ASP A 180 -5.60 -4.73 0.23
N GLU A 181 -6.70 -4.88 0.96
CA GLU A 181 -7.67 -3.82 1.10
C GLU A 181 -7.17 -2.69 2.01
N ILE A 182 -6.44 -3.00 3.09
CA ILE A 182 -5.75 -1.98 3.88
C ILE A 182 -4.72 -1.24 3.03
N ALA A 183 -3.94 -1.95 2.21
CA ALA A 183 -2.86 -1.38 1.41
C ALA A 183 -3.31 -0.42 0.32
N ARG A 184 -4.54 -0.56 -0.19
CA ARG A 184 -5.07 0.33 -1.23
C ARG A 184 -5.74 1.60 -0.69
N ARG A 185 -6.05 1.69 0.61
CA ARG A 185 -6.85 2.79 1.19
C ARG A 185 -6.33 4.18 0.87
N TRP A 186 -5.01 4.40 0.87
CA TRP A 186 -4.43 5.71 0.65
C TRP A 186 -4.79 6.34 -0.72
N HIS A 187 -5.05 5.53 -1.75
CA HIS A 187 -5.44 6.00 -3.08
C HIS A 187 -6.87 5.64 -3.45
N ALA A 188 -7.43 4.56 -2.89
CA ALA A 188 -8.80 4.15 -3.16
C ALA A 188 -9.83 4.96 -2.37
N TRP A 189 -9.48 5.47 -1.20
CA TRP A 189 -10.39 6.30 -0.41
C TRP A 189 -10.35 7.76 -0.83
N PRO A 190 -11.47 8.51 -0.68
CA PRO A 190 -11.43 9.95 -0.73
C PRO A 190 -10.41 10.48 0.28
N VAL A 191 -9.66 11.52 -0.09
CA VAL A 191 -8.59 12.06 0.77
C VAL A 191 -9.10 12.54 2.14
N GLY A 192 -10.35 13.05 2.20
CA GLY A 192 -11.02 13.42 3.45
C GLY A 192 -11.38 12.24 4.35
N LYS A 193 -11.32 11.00 3.85
CA LYS A 193 -11.45 9.79 4.66
C LYS A 193 -10.10 9.34 5.23
N VAL A 194 -9.00 9.54 4.49
CA VAL A 194 -7.62 9.35 4.99
C VAL A 194 -7.30 10.37 6.08
N PHE A 195 -7.66 11.63 5.84
CA PHE A 195 -7.53 12.72 6.80
C PHE A 195 -8.92 13.27 7.10
N PRO A 196 -9.64 12.80 8.13
CA PRO A 196 -10.97 13.32 8.51
C PRO A 196 -10.99 14.83 8.76
N ASP A 197 -12.14 15.47 8.57
CA ASP A 197 -12.37 16.89 8.89
C ASP A 197 -12.18 17.17 10.40
N ASP A 198 -12.55 16.20 11.22
CA ASP A 198 -12.47 16.22 12.68
C ASP A 198 -11.78 14.97 13.18
N VAL A 199 -10.80 15.14 14.07
CA VAL A 199 -10.18 14.03 14.80
C VAL A 199 -10.42 14.23 16.29
N GLU A 200 -11.17 13.32 16.90
CA GLU A 200 -11.38 13.32 18.34
C GLU A 200 -10.14 12.83 19.09
N TYR A 201 -9.78 13.54 20.15
CA TYR A 201 -8.72 13.18 21.08
C TYR A 201 -9.14 13.48 22.53
N LEU A 202 -8.34 13.01 23.49
CA LEU A 202 -8.52 13.32 24.91
C LEU A 202 -7.43 14.30 25.33
N GLY A 203 -7.83 15.48 25.85
CA GLY A 203 -6.91 16.40 26.51
C GLY A 203 -6.68 16.03 27.98
N LEU A 204 -5.97 16.88 28.71
CA LEU A 204 -5.82 16.82 30.17
C LEU A 204 -7.20 16.77 30.83
N ALA A 205 -7.22 16.19 32.02
CA ALA A 205 -8.44 15.84 32.74
C ALA A 205 -9.40 14.91 31.97
N ARG A 206 -8.94 14.26 30.87
CA ARG A 206 -9.72 13.34 30.04
C ARG A 206 -10.94 14.00 29.37
N VAL A 207 -10.86 15.30 29.13
CA VAL A 207 -11.91 16.02 28.39
C VAL A 207 -11.81 15.64 26.91
N ARG A 208 -12.95 15.25 26.32
CA ARG A 208 -13.01 14.95 24.88
C ARG A 208 -12.92 16.24 24.09
N GLN A 209 -11.90 16.34 23.25
CA GLN A 209 -11.64 17.47 22.39
C GLN A 209 -11.58 17.03 20.92
N LYS A 210 -11.63 18.01 20.00
CA LYS A 210 -11.56 17.79 18.56
C LYS A 210 -10.46 18.62 17.93
N ALA A 211 -9.68 18.00 17.05
CA ALA A 211 -8.78 18.71 16.16
C ALA A 211 -9.44 18.87 14.79
N LYS A 212 -9.53 20.10 14.30
CA LYS A 212 -10.14 20.46 13.02
C LYS A 212 -9.07 20.49 11.93
N ARG A 213 -9.33 19.85 10.81
CA ARG A 213 -8.45 19.88 9.64
C ARG A 213 -8.48 21.26 9.00
N VAL A 214 -7.34 21.92 8.92
CA VAL A 214 -7.17 23.22 8.25
C VAL A 214 -6.99 23.03 6.76
N GLY A 215 -6.22 22.02 6.35
CA GLY A 215 -5.96 21.75 4.95
C GLY A 215 -5.22 20.44 4.71
N ILE A 216 -5.19 20.04 3.45
CA ILE A 216 -4.47 18.87 2.94
C ILE A 216 -3.48 19.35 1.91
N ALA A 217 -2.21 18.97 2.08
CA ALA A 217 -1.16 19.31 1.14
C ALA A 217 -1.25 18.41 -0.10
N PRO A 218 -0.78 18.86 -1.27
CA PRO A 218 -0.54 17.97 -2.40
C PRO A 218 0.35 16.78 -2.01
N GLU A 219 0.12 15.65 -2.65
CA GLU A 219 0.99 14.47 -2.55
C GLU A 219 2.44 14.84 -2.88
N THR A 220 3.38 14.25 -2.15
CA THR A 220 4.81 14.47 -2.38
C THR A 220 5.61 13.17 -2.27
N SER A 221 6.85 13.19 -2.74
CA SER A 221 7.79 12.09 -2.50
C SER A 221 8.17 12.03 -1.01
N CYS A 222 8.52 10.84 -0.53
CA CYS A 222 8.93 10.68 0.87
C CYS A 222 10.19 11.49 1.20
N ALA A 223 11.11 11.65 0.24
CA ALA A 223 12.29 12.49 0.36
C ALA A 223 11.98 13.98 0.55
N ASN A 224 10.89 14.48 -0.06
CA ASN A 224 10.57 15.92 -0.04
C ASN A 224 9.67 16.33 1.13
N GLY A 225 9.04 15.38 1.81
CA GLY A 225 8.08 15.68 2.88
C GLY A 225 8.53 15.25 4.28
N LEU A 226 9.70 14.64 4.39
CA LEU A 226 10.33 14.21 5.64
C LEU A 226 11.72 14.84 5.76
N ASP A 227 12.20 15.02 6.99
CA ASP A 227 13.63 15.28 7.21
C ASP A 227 14.48 14.14 6.63
N ARG A 228 15.68 14.47 6.18
CA ARG A 228 16.57 13.52 5.48
C ARG A 228 16.74 12.21 6.27
N GLN A 229 17.05 12.29 7.56
CA GLN A 229 17.28 11.11 8.42
C GLN A 229 16.03 10.24 8.61
N ALA A 230 14.82 10.79 8.46
CA ALA A 230 13.58 10.00 8.45
C ALA A 230 13.25 9.49 7.04
N SER A 231 13.57 10.24 5.98
CA SER A 231 13.25 9.86 4.61
C SER A 231 14.14 8.74 4.05
N GLU A 232 15.43 8.72 4.40
CA GLU A 232 16.42 7.76 3.90
C GLU A 232 16.00 6.29 4.12
N PRO A 233 15.63 5.85 5.34
CA PRO A 233 15.21 4.46 5.55
C PRO A 233 13.91 4.11 4.83
N LEU A 234 13.02 5.08 4.63
CA LEU A 234 11.76 4.88 3.91
C LEU A 234 12.00 4.71 2.41
N VAL A 235 12.79 5.61 1.80
CA VAL A 235 13.14 5.54 0.38
C VAL A 235 13.90 4.26 0.07
N ALA A 236 14.85 3.86 0.92
CA ALA A 236 15.60 2.61 0.78
C ALA A 236 14.72 1.35 0.82
N ASN A 237 13.53 1.43 1.42
CA ASN A 237 12.56 0.34 1.51
C ASN A 237 11.33 0.56 0.60
N GLY A 238 11.47 1.32 -0.49
CA GLY A 238 10.42 1.41 -1.51
C GLY A 238 9.22 2.28 -1.10
N CYS A 239 9.45 3.35 -0.35
CA CYS A 239 8.39 4.32 -0.05
C CYS A 239 7.80 4.90 -1.34
N LEU A 240 6.49 4.70 -1.50
CA LEU A 240 5.74 5.10 -2.68
C LEU A 240 5.51 6.60 -2.67
N ARG A 241 4.87 7.10 -1.61
CA ARG A 241 4.38 8.48 -1.48
C ARG A 241 4.24 8.91 -0.02
N LEU A 242 4.20 10.23 0.18
CA LEU A 242 3.83 10.86 1.44
C LEU A 242 2.62 11.77 1.24
N LEU A 243 1.58 11.54 2.05
CA LEU A 243 0.40 12.39 2.14
C LEU A 243 0.49 13.24 3.42
N ARG A 244 0.02 14.50 3.41
CA ARG A 244 0.08 15.36 4.60
C ARG A 244 -1.19 16.21 4.79
N ALA A 245 -1.59 16.39 6.04
CA ALA A 245 -2.66 17.30 6.43
C ALA A 245 -2.32 18.02 7.74
N THR A 246 -2.82 19.24 7.91
CA THR A 246 -2.59 20.03 9.12
C THR A 246 -3.90 20.24 9.86
N TYR A 247 -3.83 20.05 11.17
CA TYR A 247 -4.93 20.19 12.11
C TYR A 247 -4.63 21.29 13.12
N VAL A 248 -5.68 21.93 13.62
CA VAL A 248 -5.63 22.81 14.78
C VAL A 248 -6.53 22.22 15.86
N ASP A 249 -6.02 22.20 17.09
CA ASP A 249 -6.75 21.65 18.23
C ASP A 249 -7.93 22.55 18.63
N GLN A 250 -8.84 22.05 19.47
CA GLN A 250 -10.06 22.77 19.83
C GLN A 250 -9.78 24.08 20.58
N THR A 251 -8.67 24.14 21.32
CA THR A 251 -8.27 25.34 22.06
C THR A 251 -7.56 26.36 21.19
N ALA A 252 -7.29 26.03 19.93
CA ALA A 252 -6.47 26.81 19.00
C ALA A 252 -5.09 27.18 19.58
N THR A 253 -4.51 26.30 20.40
CA THR A 253 -3.18 26.43 21.00
C THR A 253 -2.14 25.65 20.20
N PHE A 254 -2.52 24.51 19.64
CA PHE A 254 -1.64 23.59 18.94
C PHE A 254 -2.05 23.41 17.49
N MET A 255 -1.03 23.37 16.63
CA MET A 255 -1.15 22.95 15.25
C MET A 255 -0.32 21.68 15.03
N ILE A 256 -0.87 20.73 14.30
CA ILE A 256 -0.32 19.40 14.12
C ILE A 256 -0.36 19.05 12.63
N THR A 257 0.79 18.85 12.00
CA THR A 257 0.86 18.24 10.67
C THR A 257 1.00 16.74 10.84
N VAL A 258 0.10 15.98 10.23
CA VAL A 258 0.16 14.51 10.15
C VAL A 258 0.65 14.13 8.76
N GLY A 259 1.63 13.24 8.69
CA GLY A 259 2.15 12.66 7.45
C GLY A 259 1.90 11.18 7.38
N VAL A 260 1.33 10.67 6.29
CA VAL A 260 1.15 9.24 6.04
C VAL A 260 2.13 8.83 4.96
N ALA A 261 3.21 8.14 5.36
CA ALA A 261 4.15 7.53 4.43
C ALA A 261 3.63 6.15 4.04
N VAL A 262 3.57 5.91 2.73
CA VAL A 262 3.05 4.68 2.15
C VAL A 262 4.23 3.84 1.67
N LEU A 263 4.38 2.64 2.22
CA LEU A 263 5.33 1.64 1.76
C LEU A 263 4.63 0.62 0.86
N GLN A 264 5.43 -0.21 0.20
CA GLN A 264 4.92 -1.23 -0.71
C GLN A 264 4.14 -2.33 0.02
N ASP A 265 4.62 -2.72 1.21
CA ASP A 265 4.02 -3.74 2.06
C ASP A 265 4.42 -3.56 3.54
N GLU A 266 3.82 -4.36 4.41
CA GLU A 266 4.10 -4.38 5.86
C GLU A 266 5.56 -4.76 6.18
N PRO A 267 6.19 -5.80 5.58
CA PRO A 267 7.61 -6.08 5.79
C PRO A 267 8.55 -4.92 5.42
N ALA A 268 8.29 -4.20 4.33
CA ALA A 268 9.05 -3.02 3.94
C ALA A 268 8.91 -1.90 4.97
N ARG A 269 7.68 -1.67 5.47
CA ARG A 269 7.43 -0.76 6.59
C ARG A 269 8.22 -1.15 7.84
N GLN A 270 8.25 -2.44 8.21
CA GLN A 270 8.99 -2.93 9.38
C GLN A 270 10.49 -2.63 9.27
N ARG A 271 11.11 -3.02 8.15
CA ARG A 271 12.54 -2.74 7.89
C ARG A 271 12.88 -1.25 7.87
N ALA A 272 11.96 -0.42 7.38
CA ALA A 272 12.11 1.03 7.40
C ALA A 272 12.01 1.59 8.83
N ALA A 273 11.02 1.13 9.60
CA ALA A 273 10.77 1.59 10.96
C ALA A 273 11.90 1.24 11.94
N GLU A 274 12.56 0.09 11.77
CA GLU A 274 13.74 -0.31 12.56
C GLU A 274 14.91 0.68 12.47
N ARG A 275 14.95 1.47 11.39
CA ARG A 275 16.02 2.43 11.11
C ARG A 275 15.58 3.89 11.30
N LEU A 276 14.34 4.12 11.71
CA LEU A 276 13.87 5.47 12.00
C LEU A 276 14.54 6.01 13.28
N PRO A 277 14.99 7.28 13.27
CA PRO A 277 15.59 7.86 14.46
C PRO A 277 14.54 8.05 15.57
N VAL A 278 14.95 7.81 16.80
CA VAL A 278 14.21 8.21 18.01
C VAL A 278 14.66 9.63 18.37
N ASP A 279 14.32 10.59 17.51
CA ASP A 279 14.66 12.00 17.67
C ASP A 279 13.41 12.86 17.43
N ASP A 280 13.02 13.64 18.45
CA ASP A 280 11.85 14.53 18.41
C ASP A 280 12.04 15.78 17.52
N ARG A 281 13.22 15.91 16.90
CA ARG A 281 13.56 16.95 15.92
C ARG A 281 13.33 16.47 14.49
N VAL A 282 13.22 15.17 14.25
CA VAL A 282 13.25 14.56 12.92
C VAL A 282 11.94 13.85 12.64
N GLY A 283 11.34 14.09 11.48
CA GLY A 283 10.10 13.44 11.08
C GLY A 283 9.46 14.09 9.87
N VAL A 284 8.13 14.20 9.88
CA VAL A 284 7.38 14.92 8.85
C VAL A 284 7.65 16.42 8.91
N LEU A 285 7.84 17.01 7.73
CA LEU A 285 7.97 18.46 7.59
C LEU A 285 6.59 19.12 7.77
N PRO A 286 6.49 20.15 8.64
CA PRO A 286 5.25 20.91 8.81
C PRO A 286 4.72 21.48 7.49
N VAL A 287 3.39 21.60 7.40
CA VAL A 287 2.74 22.28 6.28
C VAL A 287 1.81 23.37 6.80
N GLY A 288 2.13 24.62 6.46
CA GLY A 288 1.25 25.76 6.68
C GLY A 288 0.31 26.04 5.51
N PHE A 289 -0.87 26.55 5.81
CA PHE A 289 -1.87 26.94 4.81
C PHE A 289 -2.05 28.46 4.79
N PRO A 290 -1.93 29.14 3.62
CA PRO A 290 -2.08 30.59 3.52
C PRO A 290 -3.43 31.09 4.02
N ARG A 291 -3.44 32.27 4.65
CA ARG A 291 -4.64 32.90 5.22
C ARG A 291 -5.30 32.06 6.33
N THR A 292 -4.49 31.30 7.07
CA THR A 292 -4.94 30.54 8.24
C THR A 292 -3.97 30.74 9.40
N VAL A 293 -4.36 30.34 10.61
CA VAL A 293 -3.47 30.34 11.79
C VAL A 293 -2.24 29.42 11.61
N THR A 294 -2.24 28.55 10.61
CA THR A 294 -1.11 27.65 10.31
C THR A 294 -0.15 28.22 9.27
N GLU A 295 -0.38 29.42 8.72
CA GLU A 295 0.44 29.99 7.63
C GLU A 295 1.93 30.03 7.98
N GLY A 296 2.26 30.37 9.23
CA GLY A 296 3.63 30.39 9.73
C GLY A 296 4.18 29.03 10.16
N PHE A 297 3.45 27.91 9.97
CA PHE A 297 3.89 26.60 10.48
C PHE A 297 4.96 25.98 9.59
N GLY A 298 6.22 26.28 9.89
CA GLY A 298 7.39 25.71 9.25
C GLY A 298 8.28 24.93 10.20
N VAL A 299 9.44 24.52 9.69
CA VAL A 299 10.46 23.75 10.43
C VAL A 299 10.92 24.48 11.70
N ALA A 300 11.00 25.82 11.70
CA ALA A 300 11.41 26.59 12.88
C ALA A 300 10.37 26.52 14.03
N GLN A 301 9.08 26.41 13.70
CA GLN A 301 7.96 26.34 14.65
C GLN A 301 7.74 24.94 15.23
N ARG A 302 8.41 23.94 14.66
CA ARG A 302 8.31 22.54 15.08
C ARG A 302 8.87 22.34 16.48
N GLN A 303 8.03 21.86 17.39
CA GLN A 303 8.39 21.60 18.79
C GLN A 303 8.71 20.13 19.03
N ARG A 304 7.89 19.23 18.47
CA ARG A 304 8.02 17.77 18.62
C ARG A 304 7.66 17.05 17.33
N THR A 305 8.22 15.86 17.17
CA THR A 305 7.86 14.89 16.14
C THR A 305 7.69 13.50 16.74
N GLY A 306 7.02 12.63 16.01
CA GLY A 306 7.14 11.20 16.16
C GLY A 306 6.25 10.47 15.18
N TRP A 307 6.06 9.18 15.40
CA TRP A 307 5.39 8.32 14.43
C TRP A 307 4.78 7.09 15.09
N VAL A 308 3.82 6.50 14.38
CA VAL A 308 3.23 5.19 14.66
C VAL A 308 3.12 4.41 13.37
N SER A 309 2.96 3.09 13.45
CA SER A 309 2.90 2.21 12.28
C SER A 309 1.59 1.42 12.24
N THR A 310 1.11 1.14 11.05
CA THR A 310 -0.07 0.29 10.82
C THR A 310 -0.13 -0.15 9.36
N GLY A 311 -0.38 -1.43 9.07
CA GLY A 311 -0.40 -1.89 7.68
C GLY A 311 0.92 -1.54 6.95
N PRO A 312 0.85 -1.19 5.66
CA PRO A 312 2.02 -0.66 4.94
C PRO A 312 2.30 0.83 5.23
N TYR A 313 1.74 1.41 6.29
CA TYR A 313 1.81 2.85 6.57
C TYR A 313 2.69 3.17 7.78
N ILE A 314 3.45 4.26 7.68
CA ILE A 314 4.04 4.96 8.83
C ILE A 314 3.36 6.33 8.93
N VAL A 315 2.66 6.56 10.04
CA VAL A 315 1.94 7.81 10.30
C VAL A 315 2.77 8.67 11.24
N PHE A 316 3.37 9.71 10.68
CA PHE A 316 4.14 10.72 11.39
C PHE A 316 3.22 11.82 11.93
N SER A 317 3.61 12.44 13.03
CA SER A 317 3.11 13.74 13.46
C SER A 317 4.26 14.70 13.74
N THR A 318 4.01 15.97 13.47
CA THR A 318 4.81 17.07 13.99
C THR A 318 3.89 18.14 14.54
N ALA A 319 4.25 18.72 15.68
CA ALA A 319 3.40 19.66 16.39
C ALA A 319 4.16 20.94 16.77
N GLY A 320 3.42 22.04 16.78
CA GLY A 320 3.88 23.37 17.17
C GLY A 320 2.74 24.20 17.75
N TYR A 321 3.06 25.42 18.16
CA TYR A 321 2.09 26.37 18.72
C TYR A 321 1.53 27.27 17.62
N THR A 322 0.23 27.51 17.66
CA THR A 322 -0.49 28.38 16.69
C THR A 322 -0.03 29.85 16.73
N ASP A 323 0.62 30.28 17.81
CA ASP A 323 1.19 31.64 17.93
C ASP A 323 2.53 31.82 17.20
N GLY A 324 3.03 30.75 16.55
CA GLY A 324 4.20 30.81 15.68
C GLY A 324 5.55 30.86 16.41
N ARG A 325 5.58 30.65 17.74
CA ARG A 325 6.86 30.61 18.47
C ARG A 325 7.75 29.48 17.95
N THR A 326 9.02 29.79 17.75
CA THR A 326 10.01 28.79 17.33
C THR A 326 10.40 27.89 18.48
N ARG A 327 11.10 26.80 18.21
CA ARG A 327 11.58 25.90 19.26
C ARG A 327 12.57 26.58 20.21
N GLU A 328 13.43 27.45 19.69
CA GLU A 328 14.43 28.19 20.46
C GLU A 328 13.78 29.24 21.37
N ALA A 329 12.60 29.74 20.99
CA ALA A 329 11.86 30.71 21.78
C ALA A 329 11.08 30.09 22.95
N VAL A 330 10.98 28.76 23.03
CA VAL A 330 10.34 28.05 24.15
C VAL A 330 11.40 27.74 25.21
N PRO A 331 11.28 28.30 26.43
CA PRO A 331 12.24 28.01 27.50
C PRO A 331 12.31 26.51 27.81
N PRO A 332 13.50 25.95 28.09
CA PRO A 332 13.64 24.52 28.45
C PRO A 332 12.78 24.12 29.65
N GLU A 333 12.65 25.01 30.63
CA GLU A 333 11.78 24.86 31.81
C GLU A 333 10.28 24.89 31.46
N GLN A 334 9.90 25.56 30.36
CA GLN A 334 8.56 25.55 29.79
C GLN A 334 8.36 24.32 28.88
N SER A 335 9.09 23.23 29.21
CA SER A 335 9.09 21.91 28.61
C SER A 335 7.75 21.69 27.95
N THR A 336 7.77 21.71 26.60
CA THR A 336 6.64 21.57 25.67
C THR A 336 5.35 21.25 26.41
N HIS A 337 4.39 22.21 26.44
CA HIS A 337 3.10 22.07 27.12
C HIS A 337 2.71 20.60 27.19
N SER A 338 2.49 20.08 28.40
CA SER A 338 2.33 18.65 28.67
C SER A 338 1.31 17.96 27.75
N GLU A 339 0.42 18.75 27.17
CA GLU A 339 -0.63 18.40 26.22
C GLU A 339 -0.21 18.28 24.75
N LEU A 340 0.75 19.10 24.30
CA LEU A 340 1.07 19.23 22.88
C LEU A 340 1.48 17.88 22.32
N TRP A 341 2.34 17.16 23.04
CA TRP A 341 2.86 15.88 22.58
C TRP A 341 1.82 14.74 22.62
N PRO A 342 1.12 14.48 23.74
CA PRO A 342 0.03 13.50 23.77
C PRO A 342 -1.09 13.78 22.76
N THR A 343 -1.41 15.06 22.52
CA THR A 343 -2.40 15.46 21.51
C THR A 343 -1.93 15.04 20.11
N ALA A 344 -0.69 15.39 19.73
CA ALA A 344 -0.13 15.02 18.43
C ALA A 344 -0.04 13.51 18.22
N GLN A 345 0.35 12.75 19.25
CA GLN A 345 0.38 11.29 19.22
C GLN A 345 -1.02 10.69 19.06
N THR A 346 -2.00 11.23 19.78
CA THR A 346 -3.39 10.73 19.73
C THR A 346 -4.02 10.97 18.37
N ILE A 347 -3.81 12.15 17.78
CA ILE A 347 -4.31 12.48 16.43
C ILE A 347 -3.70 11.54 15.39
N ALA A 348 -2.36 11.38 15.38
CA ALA A 348 -1.69 10.43 14.47
C ALA A 348 -2.16 9.00 14.70
N GLY A 349 -2.29 8.56 15.96
CA GLY A 349 -2.78 7.23 16.33
C GLY A 349 -4.24 6.99 15.93
N ARG A 350 -5.08 8.02 15.89
CA ARG A 350 -6.47 7.91 15.40
C ARG A 350 -6.51 7.75 13.88
N ILE A 351 -5.71 8.51 13.15
CA ILE A 351 -5.56 8.37 11.70
C ILE A 351 -4.96 7.00 11.35
N ALA A 352 -3.93 6.56 12.08
CA ALA A 352 -3.36 5.23 11.92
C ALA A 352 -4.40 4.12 12.16
N ARG A 353 -5.18 4.20 13.24
CA ARG A 353 -6.27 3.24 13.48
C ARG A 353 -7.30 3.24 12.35
N LEU A 354 -7.69 4.40 11.82
CA LEU A 354 -8.60 4.49 10.67
C LEU A 354 -8.03 3.80 9.43
N LEU A 355 -6.73 3.95 9.17
CA LEU A 355 -6.06 3.30 8.04
C LEU A 355 -5.91 1.79 8.24
N GLY A 356 -5.67 1.34 9.46
CA GLY A 356 -5.46 -0.08 9.80
C GLY A 356 -6.71 -0.88 10.16
N ASP A 357 -7.88 -0.24 10.27
CA ASP A 357 -9.11 -0.90 10.74
C ASP A 357 -9.47 -2.10 9.84
N PRO A 358 -9.63 -3.33 10.35
CA PRO A 358 -9.90 -4.48 9.49
C PRO A 358 -11.18 -4.29 8.65
N PRO A 359 -11.12 -4.43 7.31
CA PRO A 359 -12.32 -4.35 6.48
C PRO A 359 -13.22 -5.58 6.72
N PRO A 360 -14.53 -5.48 6.42
CA PRO A 360 -15.38 -6.65 6.35
C PRO A 360 -14.86 -7.62 5.28
N VAL A 361 -14.71 -8.89 5.65
CA VAL A 361 -14.18 -9.94 4.76
C VAL A 361 -15.34 -10.76 4.20
N PRO A 362 -15.41 -10.97 2.87
CA PRO A 362 -16.42 -11.84 2.27
C PRO A 362 -16.22 -13.28 2.71
N ARG A 363 -17.32 -14.03 2.89
CA ARG A 363 -17.24 -15.43 3.31
C ARG A 363 -16.78 -16.37 2.19
N CYS A 364 -17.08 -15.98 0.94
CA CYS A 364 -16.94 -16.85 -0.22
C CYS A 364 -16.19 -16.14 -1.35
N THR A 365 -15.63 -16.92 -2.28
CA THR A 365 -14.87 -16.38 -3.43
C THR A 365 -15.71 -15.50 -4.35
N ARG A 366 -17.05 -15.59 -4.27
CA ARG A 366 -18.00 -14.74 -4.98
C ARG A 366 -18.99 -14.10 -3.99
N GLY A 367 -18.50 -13.12 -3.23
CA GLY A 367 -19.30 -12.40 -2.24
C GLY A 367 -19.69 -13.29 -1.05
N ASP A 368 -20.98 -13.33 -0.74
CA ASP A 368 -21.49 -14.10 0.42
C ASP A 368 -22.10 -15.46 0.02
N THR A 369 -22.12 -15.81 -1.26
CA THR A 369 -22.61 -17.10 -1.74
C THR A 369 -21.48 -18.12 -1.85
N CYS A 370 -21.62 -19.20 -1.10
CA CYS A 370 -20.91 -20.47 -1.18
C CYS A 370 -21.99 -21.50 -1.59
#